data_AF-A0A349VL14-F1
#
_entry.id   AF-A0A349VL14-F1
#
_cell.length_a   1.000
_cell.length_b   1.000
_cell.length_c   1.000
_cell.angle_alpha   90.00
_cell.angle_beta   90.00
_cell.angle_gamma   90.00
#
_symmetry.space_group_name_H-M   'P 1'
#
loop_
_entity.id
_entity.type
_entity.pdbx_description
1 polymer ?
#
loop_
_entity_poly.entity_id
_entity_poly.type
_entity_poly.pdbx_seq_one_letter_code
_entity_poly.pdbx_strand_id
1 'polypeptide(L)' 'MSYARVGVVGCGHLGKIHARLLAGRDDCTLVGVVDPISDVASAVAEIHNCESYS' A
#
# COMPACT_ATOMS: atom_id res chain seq x y z
N MET A 1 3.81 17.39 14.38
CA MET A 1 3.56 16.71 13.11
C MET A 1 2.44 15.70 13.30
N SER A 2 1.37 15.79 12.50
CA SER A 2 0.34 14.75 12.41
C SER A 2 0.88 13.60 11.56
N TYR A 3 0.79 12.37 12.07
CA TYR A 3 1.26 11.17 11.37
C TYR A 3 0.05 10.39 10.85
N ALA A 4 -0.04 10.22 9.53
CA ALA A 4 -1.17 9.52 8.92
C ALA A 4 -0.85 8.03 8.69
N ARG A 5 -1.78 7.15 9.08
CA ARG A 5 -1.79 5.75 8.65
C ARG A 5 -2.62 5.66 7.38
N VAL A 6 -2.03 5.19 6.29
CA VAL A 6 -2.66 5.21 4.96
C VAL A 6 -2.75 3.79 4.42
N GLY A 7 -3.88 3.47 3.78
CA GLY A 7 -4.05 2.26 3.01
C GLY A 7 -4.30 2.57 1.54
N VAL A 8 -3.96 1.65 0.64
CA VAL A 8 -4.25 1.77 -0.79
C VAL A 8 -5.28 0.73 -1.19
N VAL A 9 -6.37 1.19 -1.82
CA VAL A 9 -7.44 0.34 -2.36
C VAL A 9 -7.26 0.21 -3.87
N GLY A 10 -7.03 -1.02 -4.32
CA GLY A 10 -6.65 -1.36 -5.69
C GLY A 10 -5.13 -1.34 -5.87
N CYS A 11 -4.57 -2.45 -6.34
CA CYS A 11 -3.14 -2.68 -6.55
C CYS A 11 -2.78 -2.85 -8.04
N GLY A 12 -3.61 -2.28 -8.93
CA GLY A 12 -3.32 -2.14 -10.36
C GLY A 12 -2.18 -1.14 -10.66
N HIS A 13 -2.05 -0.69 -11.91
CA HIS A 13 -0.95 0.19 -12.33
C HIS A 13 -0.79 1.44 -11.44
N LEU A 14 -1.89 2.18 -11.23
CA LEU A 14 -1.87 3.37 -10.36
C LEU A 14 -1.72 3.00 -8.89
N GLY A 15 -2.37 1.93 -8.43
CA GLY A 15 -2.27 1.44 -7.05
C GLY A 15 -0.83 1.22 -6.61
N LYS A 16 -0.03 0.54 -7.45
CA LYS A 16 1.40 0.32 -7.22
C LYS A 16 2.19 1.62 -7.13
N ILE A 17 1.86 2.63 -7.94
CA ILE A 17 2.50 3.95 -7.90
C ILE A 17 2.17 4.65 -6.58
N HIS A 18 0.89 4.64 -6.16
CA HIS A 18 0.47 5.23 -4.89
C HIS A 18 1.14 4.53 -3.69
N ALA A 19 1.16 3.20 -3.66
CA ALA A 19 1.83 2.44 -2.59
C ALA A 19 3.32 2.81 -2.49
N ARG A 20 4.04 2.85 -3.61
CA ARG A 20 5.45 3.25 -3.65
C ARG A 20 5.67 4.68 -3.17
N LEU A 21 4.85 5.63 -3.60
CA LEU A 21 4.99 7.03 -3.19
C LEU A 21 4.70 7.18 -1.69
N LEU A 22 3.65 6.55 -1.18
CA LEU A 22 3.26 6.62 0.23
C LEU A 22 4.28 5.94 1.14
N ALA A 23 4.85 4.81 0.73
CA ALA A 23 5.88 4.10 1.50
C ALA A 23 7.20 4.88 1.63
N GLY A 24 7.46 5.84 0.73
CA GLY A 24 8.68 6.65 0.74
C GLY A 24 8.54 8.03 1.39
N ARG A 25 7.43 8.31 2.08
CA ARG A 25 7.16 9.61 2.71
C ARG A 25 7.43 9.57 4.20
N ASP A 26 8.02 10.64 4.72
CA ASP A 26 8.29 10.78 6.16
C ASP A 26 7.07 11.26 6.97
N ASP A 27 6.00 11.69 6.30
CA ASP A 27 4.79 12.24 6.95
C ASP A 27 3.62 11.24 7.06
N CYS A 28 3.83 9.98 6.62
CA CYS A 28 2.83 8.92 6.75
C CYS A 28 3.45 7.51 6.78
N THR A 29 2.62 6.51 7.08
CA THR A 29 2.96 5.10 6.90
C THR A 29 1.93 4.42 6.03
N LEU A 30 2.39 3.73 4.99
CA LEU A 30 1.57 2.74 4.30
C LEU A 30 1.39 1.52 5.20
N VAL A 31 0.19 1.35 5.77
CA VAL A 31 -0.09 0.25 6.71
C VAL A 31 -0.74 -0.96 6.07
N GLY A 32 -1.31 -0.80 4.87
CA GLY A 32 -1.78 -1.94 4.11
C GLY A 32 -2.32 -1.60 2.73
N VAL A 33 -2.56 -2.65 1.96
CA VAL A 33 -3.08 -2.58 0.60
C VAL A 33 -4.17 -3.64 0.40
N VAL A 34 -5.13 -3.36 -0.47
CA VAL A 34 -6.22 -4.30 -0.80
C VAL A 34 -6.41 -4.38 -2.31
N ASP A 35 -6.69 -5.57 -2.82
CA ASP A 35 -7.07 -5.81 -4.22
C ASP A 35 -7.97 -7.05 -4.29
N PRO A 36 -9.00 -7.07 -5.15
CA PRO A 36 -9.85 -8.25 -5.33
C PRO A 36 -9.07 -9.50 -5.79
N ILE A 37 -7.89 -9.33 -6.39
CA ILE A 37 -6.97 -10.42 -6.69
C ILE A 37 -5.92 -10.50 -5.57
N SER A 38 -6.08 -11.44 -4.64
CA SER A 38 -5.22 -11.58 -3.45
C SER A 38 -3.73 -11.59 -3.78
N ASP A 39 -3.32 -12.31 -4.84
CA ASP A 39 -1.92 -12.36 -5.29
C ASP A 39 -1.35 -10.98 -5.64
N VAL A 40 -2.18 -10.08 -6.18
CA VAL A 40 -1.77 -8.72 -6.53
C VAL A 40 -1.58 -7.88 -5.26
N ALA A 41 -2.48 -8.00 -4.28
CA ALA A 41 -2.34 -7.33 -3.00
C ALA A 41 -1.11 -7.83 -2.23
N SER A 42 -0.90 -9.15 -2.16
CA SER A 42 0.25 -9.77 -1.49
C SER A 42 1.58 -9.34 -2.10
N ALA A 43 1.69 -9.32 -3.44
CA ALA A 43 2.93 -8.87 -4.10
C ALA A 43 3.29 -7.41 -3.77
N VAL A 44 2.30 -6.52 -3.66
CA VAL A 44 2.54 -5.11 -3.29
C VAL A 44 2.86 -4.98 -1.79
N ALA A 45 2.17 -5.74 -0.95
CA ALA A 45 2.39 -5.76 0.48
C ALA A 45 3.81 -6.21 0.85
N GLU A 46 4.34 -7.25 0.19
CA GLU A 46 5.71 -7.74 0.37
C GLU A 46 6.76 -6.68 -0.01
N ILE A 47 6.57 -5.99 -1.14
CA ILE A 47 7.51 -4.95 -1.60
C ILE A 47 7.60 -3.79 -0.59
N HIS A 48 6.48 -3.44 0.05
CA HIS A 48 6.38 -2.28 0.93
C HIS A 48 6.32 -2.61 2.43
N ASN A 49 6.44 -3.89 2.80
CA ASN A 49 6.37 -4.38 4.18
C ASN A 49 5.11 -3.89 4.93
N CYS A 50 3.94 -4.07 4.33
CA CYS A 50 2.65 -3.68 4.91
C CYS A 50 1.64 -4.85 4.88
N GLU A 51 0.45 -4.67 5.44
CA GLU A 51 -0.58 -5.73 5.44
C GLU A 51 -1.30 -5.84 4.08
N SER A 52 -1.64 -7.05 3.65
CA SER A 52 -2.49 -7.30 2.47
C SER A 52 -3.90 -7.72 2.88
N TYR A 53 -4.91 -7.21 2.17
CA TYR A 53 -6.30 -7.63 2.27
C TYR A 53 -6.87 -7.97 0.87
N SER A 54 -8.00 -8.68 0.82
CA SER A 54 -8.73 -9.01 -0.42
C SER A 54 -10.24 -8.89 -0.24
#